data_AF-A0A970KQ59-F1
#
_entry.id   AF-A0A970KQ59-F1
#
_cell.length_a   1.000
_cell.length_b   1.000
_cell.length_c   1.000
_cell.angle_alpha   90.00
_cell.angle_beta   90.00
_cell.angle_gamma   90.00
#
_symmetry.space_group_name_H-M   'P 1'
#
loop_
_entity.id
_entity.type
_entity.pdbx_description
1 polymer ?
#
loop_
_entity_poly.entity_id
_entity_poly.type
_entity_poly.pdbx_seq_one_letter_code
_entity_poly.pdbx_strand_id
1 'polypeptide(L)'
;MGIGLSVGVGISVALAVIRILTEWSILYFVIPGYVLALILTFFIPPLFTSIAFDSGAVASGPLAATFMLPLAIGASEAIGGNIFTDAFGIVALVAMTPVVTLSLFGLVYAIKLKLAEKAVVVPEEDAIVDLDDPTEQND
;
A
#
# COMPACT_ATOMS: atom_id res chain seq x y z
N MET A 1 5.70 0.22 11.29
CA MET A 1 4.53 0.20 10.38
C MET A 1 3.52 1.29 10.70
N GLY A 2 3.15 1.49 11.99
CA GLY A 2 2.11 2.46 12.38
C GLY A 2 2.30 3.89 11.86
N ILE A 3 3.49 4.49 12.01
CA ILE A 3 3.71 5.90 11.62
C ILE A 3 3.49 6.13 10.13
N GLY A 4 4.05 5.29 9.26
CA GLY A 4 3.89 5.45 7.82
C GLY A 4 2.46 5.19 7.34
N LEU A 5 1.74 4.28 8.00
CA LEU A 5 0.32 4.05 7.71
C LEU A 5 -0.53 5.26 8.12
N SER A 6 -0.30 5.82 9.31
CA SER A 6 -1.00 7.01 9.80
C SER A 6 -0.74 8.25 8.94
N VAL A 7 0.51 8.44 8.48
CA VAL A 7 0.86 9.54 7.56
C VAL A 7 0.15 9.37 6.21
N GLY A 8 0.14 8.16 5.65
CA GLY A 8 -0.58 7.86 4.41
C GLY A 8 -2.09 8.11 4.53
N VAL A 9 -2.68 7.70 5.65
CA VAL A 9 -4.10 7.94 5.95
C VAL A 9 -4.40 9.43 6.10
N GLY A 10 -3.56 10.16 6.84
CA GLY A 10 -3.74 11.60 7.03
C GLY A 10 -3.67 12.39 5.72
N ILE A 11 -2.72 12.07 4.84
CA ILE A 11 -2.60 12.71 3.52
C ILE A 11 -3.83 12.44 2.66
N SER A 12 -4.33 11.20 2.64
CA SER A 12 -5.50 10.83 1.84
C SER A 12 -6.77 11.54 2.33
N VAL A 13 -6.96 11.63 3.65
CA VAL A 13 -8.09 12.37 4.25
C VAL A 13 -7.98 13.86 3.95
N ALA A 14 -6.79 14.46 4.07
CA ALA A 14 -6.57 15.87 3.73
C ALA A 14 -6.88 16.16 2.26
N LEU A 15 -6.43 15.31 1.33
CA LEU A 15 -6.76 15.39 -0.09
C LEU A 15 -8.28 15.27 -0.34
N ALA A 16 -8.96 14.38 0.38
CA ALA A 16 -10.40 14.20 0.25
C ALA A 16 -11.19 15.45 0.68
N VAL A 17 -10.77 16.11 1.77
CA VAL A 17 -11.38 17.37 2.22
C VAL A 17 -11.09 18.52 1.24
N ILE A 18 -9.86 18.63 0.73
CA ILE A 18 -9.52 19.63 -0.29
C ILE A 18 -10.37 19.44 -1.56
N ARG A 19 -10.60 18.18 -1.96
CA ARG A 19 -11.44 17.86 -3.11
C ARG A 19 -12.89 18.33 -2.94
N ILE A 20 -13.47 18.19 -1.74
CA ILE A 20 -14.82 18.71 -1.46
C ILE A 20 -14.88 20.22 -1.68
N LEU A 21 -13.83 20.95 -1.28
CA LEU A 21 -13.77 22.41 -1.46
C LEU A 21 -13.56 22.83 -2.93
N THR A 22 -13.04 21.94 -3.78
CA THR A 22 -12.66 22.26 -5.17
C THR A 22 -13.68 21.73 -6.20
N GLU A 23 -14.72 20.99 -5.77
CA GLU A 23 -15.76 20.37 -6.61
C GLU A 23 -15.25 19.46 -7.76
N TRP A 24 -13.99 19.03 -7.71
CA TRP A 24 -13.44 18.18 -8.78
C TRP A 24 -14.13 16.81 -8.81
N SER A 25 -14.31 16.28 -10.02
CA SER A 25 -14.89 14.95 -10.22
C SER A 25 -14.04 13.91 -9.51
N ILE A 26 -14.70 13.10 -8.67
CA ILE A 26 -14.04 12.06 -7.90
C ILE A 26 -13.34 11.01 -8.77
N LEU A 27 -13.84 10.81 -9.99
CA LEU A 27 -13.33 9.78 -10.89
C LEU A 27 -11.84 9.98 -11.19
N TYR A 28 -11.36 11.22 -11.19
CA TYR A 28 -9.94 11.54 -11.38
C TYR A 28 -9.03 11.04 -10.26
N PHE A 29 -9.56 10.69 -9.10
CA PHE A 29 -8.79 10.15 -7.98
C PHE A 29 -8.97 8.65 -7.84
N VAL A 30 -10.22 8.20 -7.93
CA VAL A 30 -10.59 6.79 -7.71
C VAL A 30 -10.08 5.90 -8.85
N ILE A 31 -10.25 6.30 -10.11
CA ILE A 31 -9.81 5.49 -11.25
C ILE A 31 -8.29 5.28 -11.23
N PRO A 32 -7.44 6.32 -11.24
CA PRO A 32 -5.99 6.11 -11.24
C PRO A 32 -5.50 5.44 -9.97
N GLY A 33 -6.13 5.71 -8.82
CA GLY A 33 -5.75 5.08 -7.55
C GLY A 33 -6.00 3.57 -7.54
N TYR A 34 -7.15 3.11 -8.04
CA TYR A 34 -7.42 1.67 -8.17
C TYR A 34 -6.62 1.02 -9.28
N VAL A 35 -6.43 1.68 -10.42
CA VAL A 35 -5.56 1.17 -11.49
C VAL A 35 -4.14 0.97 -10.98
N LEU A 36 -3.59 1.95 -10.25
CA LEU A 36 -2.29 1.85 -9.62
C LEU A 36 -2.25 0.69 -8.62
N ALA A 37 -3.25 0.58 -7.74
CA ALA A 37 -3.32 -0.51 -6.77
C ALA A 37 -3.34 -1.88 -7.45
N LEU A 38 -4.19 -2.08 -8.46
CA LEU A 38 -4.28 -3.32 -9.22
C LEU A 38 -2.96 -3.65 -9.93
N ILE A 39 -2.31 -2.67 -10.56
CA ILE A 39 -0.99 -2.89 -11.17
C ILE A 39 0.03 -3.31 -10.11
N LEU A 40 0.04 -2.65 -8.94
CA LEU A 40 0.96 -2.98 -7.86
C LEU A 40 0.72 -4.39 -7.30
N THR A 41 -0.52 -4.91 -7.30
CA THR A 41 -0.81 -6.26 -6.79
C THR A 41 -0.04 -7.37 -7.50
N PHE A 42 0.36 -7.18 -8.76
CA PHE A 42 1.19 -8.15 -9.49
C PHE A 42 2.64 -8.22 -8.99
N PHE A 43 3.13 -7.18 -8.30
CA PHE A 43 4.53 -7.06 -7.88
C PHE A 43 4.77 -7.31 -6.39
N ILE A 44 3.70 -7.48 -5.61
CA ILE A 44 3.74 -7.59 -4.14
C ILE A 44 3.31 -8.97 -3.65
N PRO A 45 3.78 -9.42 -2.48
CA PRO A 45 3.41 -10.73 -1.95
C PRO A 45 1.90 -10.81 -1.66
N PRO A 46 1.24 -11.96 -1.91
CA PRO A 46 -0.20 -12.12 -1.71
C PRO A 46 -0.69 -11.75 -0.31
N LEU A 47 0.16 -11.95 0.71
CA LEU A 47 -0.14 -11.60 2.10
C LEU A 47 -0.49 -10.11 2.27
N PHE A 48 0.27 -9.22 1.63
CA PHE A 48 0.03 -7.78 1.72
C PHE A 48 -1.27 -7.40 1.02
N THR A 49 -1.54 -7.98 -0.15
CA THR A 49 -2.80 -7.77 -0.88
C THR A 49 -4.01 -8.22 -0.06
N SER A 50 -3.96 -9.41 0.55
CA SER A 50 -5.06 -9.91 1.38
C SER A 50 -5.34 -9.01 2.58
N ILE A 51 -4.30 -8.56 3.29
CA ILE A 51 -4.46 -7.63 4.42
C ILE A 51 -5.00 -6.28 3.93
N ALA A 52 -4.57 -5.81 2.77
CA ALA A 52 -5.00 -4.54 2.20
C ALA A 52 -6.50 -4.49 1.91
N PHE A 53 -7.04 -5.54 1.32
CA PHE A 53 -8.47 -5.62 1.02
C PHE A 53 -9.33 -5.91 2.26
N ASP A 54 -8.86 -6.75 3.18
CA ASP A 54 -9.57 -7.06 4.43
C ASP A 54 -9.61 -5.86 5.39
N SER A 55 -8.45 -5.24 5.64
CA SER A 55 -8.37 -4.04 6.49
C SER A 55 -9.04 -2.82 5.87
N GLY A 56 -9.09 -2.76 4.53
CA GLY A 56 -9.84 -1.75 3.78
C GLY A 56 -11.29 -1.68 4.25
N ALA A 57 -12.05 -2.77 4.17
CA ALA A 57 -13.47 -2.74 4.50
C ALA A 57 -13.73 -2.66 6.02
N VAL A 58 -12.98 -3.41 6.84
CA VAL A 58 -13.26 -3.54 8.28
C VAL A 58 -12.86 -2.28 9.06
N ALA A 59 -11.72 -1.67 8.74
CA ALA A 59 -11.25 -0.48 9.46
C ALA A 59 -11.87 0.81 8.91
N SER A 60 -11.99 0.93 7.58
CA SER A 60 -12.49 2.15 6.95
C SER A 60 -14.02 2.24 6.94
N GLY A 61 -14.73 1.11 6.95
CA GLY A 61 -16.19 1.05 6.88
C GLY A 61 -16.88 1.80 8.04
N PRO A 62 -16.58 1.47 9.31
CA PRO A 62 -17.15 2.18 10.46
C PRO A 62 -16.78 3.67 10.47
N LEU A 63 -15.52 4.01 10.14
CA LEU A 63 -15.06 5.41 10.06
C LEU A 63 -15.84 6.19 8.99
N ALA A 64 -16.01 5.60 7.82
CA ALA A 64 -16.70 6.20 6.69
C ALA A 64 -18.18 6.46 7.03
N ALA A 65 -18.85 5.46 7.60
CA ALA A 65 -20.26 5.54 7.95
C ALA A 65 -20.55 6.46 9.15
N THR A 66 -19.73 6.41 10.20
CA THR A 66 -20.03 7.10 11.48
C THR A 66 -19.52 8.54 11.54
N PHE A 67 -18.45 8.85 10.83
CA PHE A 67 -17.80 10.16 10.92
C PHE A 67 -17.78 10.88 9.58
N MET A 68 -17.24 10.25 8.55
CA MET A 68 -16.95 10.95 7.30
C MET A 68 -18.20 11.27 6.49
N LEU A 69 -19.19 10.37 6.45
CA LEU A 69 -20.43 10.59 5.71
C LEU A 69 -21.26 11.72 6.34
N PRO A 70 -21.55 11.75 7.66
CA PRO A 70 -22.20 12.90 8.30
C PRO A 70 -21.41 14.21 8.14
N LEU A 71 -20.08 14.16 8.27
CA LEU A 71 -19.21 15.33 8.07
C LEU A 71 -19.33 15.88 6.64
N ALA A 72 -19.29 15.01 5.64
CA ALA A 72 -19.35 15.41 4.24
C ALA A 72 -20.74 15.93 3.85
N ILE A 73 -21.82 15.35 4.40
CA ILE A 73 -23.18 15.89 4.23
C ILE A 73 -23.25 17.30 4.82
N GLY A 74 -22.83 17.50 6.06
CA GLY A 74 -22.86 18.82 6.69
C GLY A 74 -21.98 19.86 5.99
N ALA A 75 -20.81 19.45 5.50
CA ALA A 75 -19.94 20.31 4.71
C ALA A 75 -20.56 20.67 3.34
N SER A 76 -21.14 19.69 2.64
CA SER A 76 -21.82 19.90 1.36
C SER A 76 -23.03 20.81 1.50
N GLU A 77 -23.83 20.66 2.56
CA GLU A 77 -24.97 21.54 2.84
C GLU A 77 -24.54 22.99 3.12
N ALA A 78 -23.42 23.18 3.82
CA ALA A 78 -22.89 24.51 4.12
C ALA A 78 -22.35 25.24 2.87
N ILE A 79 -21.83 24.50 1.89
CA ILE A 79 -21.21 25.04 0.67
C ILE A 79 -22.23 25.10 -0.49
N GLY A 80 -23.37 24.41 -0.37
CA GLY A 80 -24.37 24.28 -1.44
C GLY A 80 -23.97 23.27 -2.53
N GLY A 81 -23.04 22.38 -2.21
CA GLY A 81 -22.53 21.33 -3.11
C GLY A 81 -23.50 20.16 -3.30
N ASN A 82 -23.13 19.22 -4.14
CA ASN A 82 -23.94 18.03 -4.37
C ASN A 82 -23.59 16.93 -3.35
N ILE A 83 -24.52 16.74 -2.41
CA ILE A 83 -24.41 15.80 -1.30
C ILE A 83 -24.04 14.39 -1.78
N PHE A 84 -24.61 13.92 -2.89
CA PHE A 84 -24.35 12.58 -3.40
C PHE A 84 -22.91 12.44 -3.90
N THR A 85 -22.38 13.41 -4.63
CA THR A 85 -21.01 13.34 -5.15
C THR A 85 -19.95 13.61 -4.09
N ASP A 86 -20.26 14.40 -3.08
CA ASP A 86 -19.30 14.81 -2.06
C ASP A 86 -19.26 13.80 -0.91
N ALA A 87 -20.43 13.39 -0.41
CA ALA A 87 -20.54 12.45 0.70
C ALA A 87 -20.08 11.04 0.32
N PHE A 88 -20.60 10.46 -0.77
CA PHE A 88 -20.10 9.17 -1.25
C PHE A 88 -18.68 9.27 -1.78
N GLY A 89 -18.28 10.46 -2.20
CA GLY A 89 -16.96 10.64 -2.74
C GLY A 89 -15.85 10.50 -1.70
N ILE A 90 -16.06 11.11 -0.54
CA ILE A 90 -15.13 10.95 0.59
C ILE A 90 -15.03 9.48 1.03
N VAL A 91 -16.15 8.74 1.01
CA VAL A 91 -16.19 7.32 1.38
C VAL A 91 -15.32 6.48 0.45
N ALA A 92 -15.38 6.72 -0.86
CA ALA A 92 -14.57 6.01 -1.84
C ALA A 92 -13.06 6.28 -1.65
N LEU A 93 -12.67 7.52 -1.36
CA LEU A 93 -11.26 7.88 -1.10
C LEU A 93 -10.73 7.21 0.18
N VAL A 94 -11.54 7.22 1.24
CA VAL A 94 -11.21 6.57 2.51
C VAL A 94 -11.06 5.06 2.33
N ALA A 95 -11.94 4.40 1.59
CA ALA A 95 -11.88 2.96 1.31
C ALA A 95 -10.64 2.57 0.48
N MET A 96 -10.20 3.43 -0.43
CA MET A 96 -9.02 3.19 -1.28
C MET A 96 -7.69 3.31 -0.51
N THR A 97 -7.68 4.08 0.59
CA THR A 97 -6.46 4.46 1.31
C THR A 97 -5.68 3.26 1.88
N PRO A 98 -6.30 2.29 2.57
CA PRO A 98 -5.60 1.11 3.07
C PRO A 98 -5.05 0.26 1.93
N VAL A 99 -5.80 0.16 0.82
CA VAL A 99 -5.41 -0.61 -0.36
C VAL A 99 -4.12 -0.07 -0.98
N VAL A 100 -4.08 1.23 -1.27
CA VAL A 100 -2.89 1.88 -1.88
C VAL A 100 -1.70 1.87 -0.92
N THR A 101 -1.94 2.20 0.35
CA THR A 101 -0.88 2.29 1.37
C THR A 101 -0.20 0.93 1.57
N LEU A 102 -0.98 -0.14 1.72
CA LEU A 102 -0.42 -1.48 1.91
C LEU A 102 0.19 -2.06 0.64
N SER A 103 -0.32 -1.68 -0.54
CA SER A 103 0.33 -2.01 -1.81
C SER A 103 1.72 -1.40 -1.92
N LEU A 104 1.91 -0.14 -1.50
CA LEU A 104 3.21 0.51 -1.45
C LEU A 104 4.15 -0.14 -0.42
N PHE A 105 3.65 -0.46 0.77
CA PHE A 105 4.44 -1.19 1.77
C PHE A 105 4.85 -2.58 1.28
N GLY A 106 3.96 -3.31 0.63
CA GLY A 106 4.24 -4.60 0.01
C GLY A 106 5.35 -4.51 -1.03
N LEU A 107 5.38 -3.42 -1.81
CA LEU A 107 6.40 -3.19 -2.84
C LEU A 107 7.78 -2.94 -2.21
N VAL A 108 7.84 -2.06 -1.21
CA VAL A 108 9.07 -1.80 -0.45
C VAL A 108 9.58 -3.07 0.23
N TYR A 109 8.67 -3.88 0.78
CA TYR A 109 9.02 -5.17 1.38
C TYR A 109 9.56 -6.16 0.35
N ALA A 110 8.90 -6.31 -0.80
CA ALA A 110 9.35 -7.19 -1.88
C ALA A 110 10.75 -6.81 -2.40
N ILE A 111 11.02 -5.51 -2.56
CA ILE A 111 12.33 -5.01 -2.97
C ILE A 111 13.40 -5.36 -1.93
N LYS A 112 13.13 -5.11 -0.65
CA LYS A 112 14.05 -5.46 0.45
C LYS A 112 14.31 -6.95 0.53
N LEU A 113 13.29 -7.79 0.31
CA LEU A 113 13.43 -9.24 0.30
C LEU A 113 14.39 -9.70 -0.82
N LYS A 114 14.20 -9.19 -2.04
CA LYS A 114 15.08 -9.49 -3.18
C LYS A 114 16.53 -9.04 -2.96
N LEU A 115 16.72 -7.87 -2.33
CA LEU A 115 18.05 -7.36 -1.99
C LEU A 115 18.74 -8.24 -0.93
N ALA A 116 18.00 -8.70 0.08
CA ALA A 116 18.52 -9.60 1.10
C ALA A 116 18.85 -10.99 0.53
N GLU A 117 17.99 -11.54 -0.32
CA GLU A 117 18.23 -12.82 -1.01
C GLU A 117 19.50 -12.75 -1.87
N LYS A 118 19.68 -11.66 -2.63
CA LYS A 118 20.89 -11.44 -3.45
C LYS A 118 22.17 -11.30 -2.62
N ALA A 119 22.08 -10.83 -1.38
CA ALA A 119 23.22 -10.70 -0.47
C ALA A 119 23.60 -12.02 0.23
N VAL A 120 22.68 -13.00 0.28
CA VAL A 120 22.90 -14.31 0.91
C VAL A 120 23.42 -15.36 -0.10
N VAL A 121 23.23 -15.17 -1.41
CA VAL A 121 23.72 -16.07 -2.48
C VAL A 121 25.16 -15.75 -2.90
N VAL A 122 26.09 -15.61 -1.95
CA VAL A 122 27.53 -15.72 -2.26
C VAL A 122 28.14 -16.86 -1.44
N PRO A 123 28.08 -18.09 -1.93
CA PRO A 123 29.18 -19.04 -1.80
C PRO A 123 29.89 -19.09 -3.16
N GLU A 124 31.07 -18.47 -3.26
CA GLU A 124 32.03 -18.92 -4.28
C GLU A 124 32.43 -20.35 -3.90
N GLU A 125 31.92 -21.31 -4.68
CA GLU A 125 32.59 -22.59 -4.91
C GLU A 125 33.99 -22.27 -5.44
N ASP A 126 34.98 -22.10 -4.58
CA ASP A 126 36.41 -22.15 -4.95
C ASP A 126 37.25 -22.41 -3.69
N ALA A 127 37.07 -23.61 -3.12
CA ALA A 127 38.09 -24.24 -2.28
C ALA A 127 38.02 -25.75 -2.50
N ILE A 128 38.25 -26.19 -3.74
CA ILE A 128 38.80 -27.52 -3.98
C ILE A 128 40.21 -27.46 -3.39
N VAL A 129 40.32 -27.83 -2.11
CA VAL A 129 41.60 -28.18 -1.52
C VAL A 129 41.98 -29.50 -2.18
N ASP A 130 42.84 -29.43 -3.20
CA ASP A 130 43.59 -30.59 -3.68
C ASP A 130 44.37 -31.13 -2.48
N LEU A 131 43.83 -32.19 -1.88
CA LEU A 131 44.58 -33.06 -0.99
C LEU A 131 45.43 -33.95 -1.89
N ASP A 132 46.52 -33.38 -2.43
CA ASP A 132 47.66 -34.16 -2.91
C ASP A 132 48.33 -34.78 -1.67
N ASP A 133 47.84 -35.94 -1.27
CA ASP A 133 48.68 -36.95 -0.62
C ASP A 133 48.27 -38.31 -1.18
N PRO A 134 49.06 -38.84 -2.11
CA PRO A 134 49.88 -39.97 -1.71
C PRO A 134 51.24 -40.00 -2.42
N THR A 135 52.32 -40.25 -1.70
CA THR A 135 53.16 -41.45 -1.92
C THR A 135 54.37 -41.47 -1.00
N GLU A 136 54.52 -42.62 -0.34
CA GLU A 136 55.76 -43.23 0.12
C GLU A 136 56.99 -42.78 -0.68
N GLN A 137 58.03 -42.33 0.01
CA GLN A 137 59.39 -42.58 -0.46
C GLN A 137 60.21 -43.11 0.71
N ASN A 138 60.34 -44.44 0.71
CA ASN A 138 61.34 -45.20 1.43
C ASN A 138 62.74 -44.67 1.10
N ASP A 139 63.56 -44.46 2.13
CA ASP A 139 64.92 -45.01 2.28
C ASP A 139 65.48 -44.68 3.68
#